data_AF-A0A2T1BWZ6-F1
#
_entry.id   AF-A0A2T1BWZ6-F1
#
_cell.length_a   1.000
_cell.length_b   1.000
_cell.length_c   1.000
_cell.angle_alpha   90.00
_cell.angle_beta   90.00
_cell.angle_gamma   90.00
#
_symmetry.space_group_name_H-M   'P 1'
#
loop_
_entity.id
_entity.type
_entity.pdbx_description
1 polymer ?
#
loop_
_entity_poly.entity_id
_entity_poly.type
_entity_poly.pdbx_seq_one_letter_code
_entity_poly.pdbx_strand_id
1 'polypeptide(L)'
;DFYQPEQFMILRFNPDFARRYIDNSFRHSSFEKIDDFQEVISILKQESEEKYREKLISIAHLSLNHSYYLLRYRQNDNNVIMRLRAWGHNVEVICPWDLRQRMREDLQKTWGLYEND
;
A
#
# COMPACT_ATOMS: atom_id res chain seq x y z
N ASP A 1 25.98 -0.29 4.20
CA ASP A 1 24.73 -0.38 4.99
C ASP A 1 23.95 -1.64 4.69
N PHE A 2 24.17 -2.70 5.48
CA PHE A 2 23.65 -4.02 5.15
C PHE A 2 22.32 -4.41 5.82
N TYR A 3 21.64 -3.48 6.50
CA TYR A 3 20.27 -3.71 6.98
C TYR A 3 19.47 -2.40 6.87
N GLN A 4 18.69 -2.27 5.80
CA GLN A 4 17.64 -1.26 5.73
C GLN A 4 16.60 -1.55 6.82
N PRO A 5 16.05 -0.53 7.51
CA PRO A 5 15.08 -0.75 8.58
C PRO A 5 13.85 -1.47 8.03
N GLU A 6 13.31 -2.37 8.84
CA GLU A 6 11.98 -2.91 8.59
C GLU A 6 10.95 -1.81 8.81
N GLN A 7 10.03 -1.67 7.87
CA GLN A 7 8.96 -0.70 7.88
C GLN A 7 7.63 -1.41 7.68
N PHE A 8 6.62 -0.84 8.31
CA PHE A 8 5.24 -1.20 8.12
C PHE A 8 4.67 -0.62 6.82
N MET A 9 3.74 -1.34 6.20
CA MET A 9 3.00 -0.88 5.02
C MET A 9 1.53 -1.30 5.12
N ILE A 10 0.62 -0.37 4.80
CA ILE A 10 -0.80 -0.67 4.54
C ILE A 10 -1.04 -0.59 3.05
N LEU A 11 -1.59 -1.67 2.51
CA LEU A 11 -2.08 -1.73 1.15
C LEU A 11 -3.60 -1.78 1.14
N ARG A 12 -4.19 -1.07 0.18
CA ARG A 12 -5.60 -1.17 -0.17
C ARG A 12 -5.72 -1.80 -1.54
N PHE A 13 -6.41 -2.93 -1.64
CA PHE A 13 -6.63 -3.61 -2.92
C PHE A 13 -8.08 -3.46 -3.38
N ASN A 14 -8.26 -3.48 -4.70
CA ASN A 14 -9.56 -3.79 -5.30
C ASN A 14 -10.07 -5.13 -4.74
N PRO A 15 -11.32 -5.23 -4.23
CA PRO A 15 -11.82 -6.45 -3.58
C PRO A 15 -11.81 -7.70 -4.45
N ASP A 16 -12.13 -7.58 -5.74
CA ASP A 16 -12.16 -8.73 -6.65
C ASP A 16 -10.75 -9.22 -6.95
N PHE A 17 -9.81 -8.29 -7.13
CA PHE A 17 -8.39 -8.61 -7.28
C PHE A 17 -7.84 -9.28 -6.02
N ALA A 18 -8.14 -8.72 -4.85
CA ALA A 18 -7.74 -9.24 -3.55
C ALA A 18 -8.21 -10.69 -3.37
N ARG A 19 -9.50 -10.97 -3.61
CA ARG A 19 -10.09 -12.30 -3.48
C ARG A 19 -9.43 -13.34 -4.41
N ARG A 20 -9.11 -12.94 -5.64
CA ARG A 20 -8.57 -13.85 -6.67
C ARG A 20 -7.07 -14.09 -6.51
N TYR A 21 -6.32 -13.08 -6.10
CA TYR A 21 -4.85 -13.09 -6.24
C TYR A 21 -4.08 -12.82 -4.95
N ILE A 22 -4.73 -12.31 -3.90
CA ILE A 22 -4.06 -11.97 -2.62
C ILE A 22 -4.49 -12.93 -1.51
N ASP A 23 -5.79 -13.06 -1.24
CA ASP A 23 -6.38 -13.79 -0.10
C ASP A 23 -5.86 -15.23 0.08
N ASN A 24 -5.61 -15.94 -1.02
CA ASN A 24 -5.16 -17.34 -1.01
C ASN A 24 -3.76 -17.52 -1.61
N SER A 25 -2.99 -16.43 -1.75
CA SER A 25 -1.65 -16.54 -2.29
C SER A 25 -0.70 -17.15 -1.25
N PHE A 26 -0.28 -18.40 -1.47
CA PHE A 26 0.77 -19.11 -0.72
C PHE A 26 2.12 -18.37 -0.63
N ARG A 27 2.24 -17.18 -1.23
CA ARG A 27 3.50 -16.59 -1.67
C ARG A 27 4.07 -15.53 -0.74
N HIS A 28 3.41 -15.15 0.35
CA HIS A 28 4.05 -14.37 1.43
C HIS A 28 3.25 -14.48 2.72
N SER A 29 3.85 -15.12 3.73
CA SER A 29 3.35 -15.14 5.12
C SER A 29 3.32 -13.75 5.78
N SER A 30 3.69 -12.68 5.06
CA SER A 30 3.76 -11.32 5.56
C SER A 30 2.55 -10.45 5.21
N PHE A 31 1.57 -10.95 4.43
CA PHE A 31 0.32 -10.24 4.17
C PHE A 31 -0.72 -10.62 5.23
N GLU A 32 -0.95 -9.73 6.18
CA GLU A 32 -2.02 -9.87 7.16
C GLU A 32 -3.24 -9.07 6.69
N LYS A 33 -4.35 -9.76 6.43
CA LYS A 33 -5.59 -9.10 6.06
C LYS A 33 -6.17 -8.40 7.29
N ILE A 34 -6.64 -7.17 7.11
CA ILE A 34 -7.30 -6.39 8.15
C ILE A 34 -8.81 -6.41 7.86
N ASP A 35 -9.57 -7.13 8.69
CA ASP A 35 -11.01 -7.28 8.52
C ASP A 35 -11.81 -6.12 9.14
N ASP A 36 -11.27 -5.48 10.19
CA ASP A 36 -11.89 -4.30 10.83
C ASP A 36 -11.22 -3.00 10.37
N PHE A 37 -12.00 -2.12 9.74
CA PHE A 37 -11.50 -0.81 9.32
C PHE A 37 -11.01 0.05 10.50
N GLN A 38 -11.54 -0.12 11.72
CA GLN A 38 -11.03 0.62 12.89
C GLN A 38 -9.60 0.21 13.25
N GLU A 39 -9.20 -1.03 12.98
CA GLU A 39 -7.82 -1.48 13.14
C GLU A 39 -6.90 -0.73 12.17
N VAL A 40 -7.31 -0.54 10.91
CA VAL A 40 -6.57 0.29 9.93
C VAL A 40 -6.32 1.69 10.51
N ILE A 41 -7.35 2.32 11.05
CA ILE A 41 -7.25 3.66 11.64
C ILE A 41 -6.34 3.68 12.87
N SER A 42 -6.43 2.67 13.74
CA SER A 42 -5.57 2.52 14.91
C SER A 42 -4.10 2.44 14.51
N ILE A 43 -3.78 1.58 13.53
CA ILE A 43 -2.41 1.40 13.07
C ILE A 43 -1.89 2.68 12.41
N LEU A 44 -2.71 3.37 11.60
CA LEU A 44 -2.32 4.67 11.03
C LEU A 44 -2.01 5.70 12.12
N LYS A 45 -2.78 5.75 13.21
CA LYS A 45 -2.50 6.66 14.33
C LYS A 45 -1.17 6.35 15.03
N GLN A 46 -0.85 5.06 15.16
CA GLN A 46 0.34 4.60 15.88
C GLN A 46 1.63 4.70 15.04
N GLU A 47 1.59 4.24 13.79
CA GLU A 47 2.78 3.95 12.99
C GLU A 47 3.10 5.03 11.94
N SER A 48 2.14 5.90 11.59
CA SER A 48 2.40 6.94 10.59
C SER A 48 3.09 8.17 11.18
N GLU A 49 3.91 8.82 10.35
CA GLU A 49 4.50 10.12 10.66
C GLU A 49 3.40 11.15 10.97
N GLU A 50 3.57 11.87 12.08
CA GLU A 50 2.58 12.82 12.61
C GLU A 50 2.10 13.83 11.57
N LYS A 51 3.01 14.38 10.77
CA LYS A 51 2.70 15.36 9.70
C LYS A 51 1.78 14.82 8.60
N TYR A 52 1.70 13.50 8.39
CA TYR A 52 0.89 12.89 7.34
C TYR A 52 -0.31 12.10 7.87
N ARG A 53 -0.37 11.84 9.18
CA ARG A 53 -1.38 10.98 9.83
C ARG A 53 -2.81 11.31 9.43
N GLU A 54 -3.25 12.54 9.62
CA GLU A 54 -4.62 12.97 9.28
C GLU A 54 -4.91 12.84 7.77
N LYS A 55 -3.90 13.09 6.94
CA LYS A 55 -4.04 12.92 5.49
C LYS A 55 -4.20 11.46 5.11
N LEU A 56 -3.44 10.56 5.72
CA LEU A 56 -3.56 9.12 5.49
C LEU A 56 -4.89 8.56 5.97
N ILE A 57 -5.36 8.99 7.15
CA ILE A 57 -6.67 8.61 7.69
C ILE A 57 -7.80 9.07 6.76
N SER A 58 -7.78 10.32 6.31
CA SER A 58 -8.79 10.82 5.36
C SER A 58 -8.79 10.05 4.04
N ILE A 59 -7.61 9.68 3.51
CA ILE A 59 -7.50 8.83 2.31
C ILE A 59 -8.09 7.43 2.55
N ALA A 60 -7.84 6.84 3.72
CA ALA A 60 -8.39 5.53 4.07
C ALA A 60 -9.92 5.59 4.11
N HIS A 61 -10.51 6.66 4.65
CA HIS A 61 -11.97 6.85 4.70
C HIS A 61 -12.66 6.98 3.32
N LEU A 62 -11.93 7.32 2.25
CA LEU A 62 -12.53 7.45 0.91
C LEU A 62 -13.07 6.14 0.35
N SER A 63 -12.67 4.97 0.87
CA SER A 63 -13.10 3.69 0.30
C SER A 63 -13.16 2.56 1.33
N LEU A 64 -14.23 2.59 2.14
CA LEU A 64 -14.49 1.61 3.20
C LEU A 64 -14.71 0.17 2.70
N ASN A 65 -15.16 0.01 1.46
CA ASN A 65 -15.49 -1.31 0.89
C ASN A 65 -14.30 -2.05 0.27
N HIS A 66 -13.07 -1.54 0.44
CA HIS A 66 -11.87 -2.17 -0.10
C HIS A 66 -11.21 -3.11 0.91
N SER A 67 -10.36 -4.02 0.41
CA SER A 67 -9.62 -4.95 1.25
C SER A 67 -8.29 -4.35 1.67
N TYR A 68 -8.07 -4.25 2.99
CA TYR A 68 -6.84 -3.71 3.58
C TYR A 68 -5.92 -4.83 4.05
N TYR A 69 -4.62 -4.64 3.85
CA TYR A 69 -3.60 -5.59 4.28
C TYR A 69 -2.44 -4.84 4.94
N LEU A 70 -1.98 -5.38 6.06
CA LEU A 70 -0.80 -4.97 6.79
C LEU A 70 0.38 -5.87 6.40
N LEU A 71 1.53 -5.24 6.16
CA LEU A 71 2.79 -5.89 5.85
C LEU A 71 3.98 -5.26 6.55
N ARG A 72 5.03 -6.06 6.68
CA ARG A 72 6.38 -5.61 6.98
C ARG A 72 7.27 -5.79 5.75
N TYR A 73 8.06 -4.78 5.44
CA TYR A 73 9.02 -4.82 4.34
C TYR A 73 10.30 -4.07 4.71
N ARG A 74 11.40 -4.34 4.01
CA ARG A 74 12.60 -3.53 4.17
C ARG A 74 12.49 -2.29 3.30
N GLN A 75 12.82 -1.13 3.87
CA GLN A 75 12.85 0.11 3.09
C GLN A 75 13.69 -0.10 1.82
N ASN A 76 13.14 0.33 0.67
CA ASN A 76 13.75 0.14 -0.66
C ASN A 76 13.95 -1.31 -1.13
N ASP A 77 13.21 -2.29 -0.58
CA ASP A 77 13.18 -3.64 -1.14
C ASP A 77 12.64 -3.62 -2.58
N ASN A 78 13.54 -3.82 -3.55
CA ASN A 78 13.21 -3.80 -4.96
C ASN A 78 12.13 -4.82 -5.34
N ASN A 79 12.05 -5.98 -4.66
CA ASN A 79 11.02 -6.97 -4.95
C ASN A 79 9.62 -6.46 -4.57
N VAL A 80 9.53 -5.70 -3.48
CA VAL A 80 8.27 -5.06 -3.07
C VAL A 80 7.88 -3.97 -4.04
N ILE A 81 8.83 -3.09 -4.40
CA ILE A 81 8.56 -2.01 -5.37
C ILE A 81 8.13 -2.56 -6.73
N MET A 82 8.84 -3.56 -7.27
CA MET A 82 8.49 -4.17 -8.55
C MET A 82 7.11 -4.85 -8.50
N ARG A 83 6.76 -5.47 -7.37
CA ARG A 83 5.47 -6.12 -7.19
C ARG A 83 4.31 -5.11 -7.14
N LEU A 84 4.47 -4.01 -6.41
CA LEU A 84 3.49 -2.93 -6.37
C LEU A 84 3.24 -2.38 -7.79
N ARG A 85 4.30 -2.17 -8.56
CA ARG A 85 4.20 -1.74 -9.97
C ARG A 85 3.48 -2.77 -10.83
N ALA A 86 3.76 -4.06 -10.66
CA ALA A 86 3.12 -5.13 -11.41
C ALA A 86 1.61 -5.25 -11.11
N TRP A 87 1.19 -4.94 -9.88
CA TRP A 87 -0.23 -4.87 -9.51
C TRP A 87 -0.94 -3.63 -10.05
N GLY A 88 -0.21 -2.53 -10.25
CA GLY A 88 -0.71 -1.32 -10.90
C GLY A 88 -1.93 -0.74 -10.20
N HIS A 89 -2.98 -0.43 -10.97
CA HIS A 89 -4.22 0.18 -10.46
C HIS A 89 -5.01 -0.73 -9.49
N ASN A 90 -4.65 -2.00 -9.32
CA ASN A 90 -5.34 -2.92 -8.41
C ASN A 90 -4.93 -2.75 -6.95
N VAL A 91 -3.85 -2.01 -6.69
CA VAL A 91 -3.31 -1.76 -5.36
C VAL A 91 -3.02 -0.29 -5.16
N GLU A 92 -3.24 0.18 -3.94
CA GLU A 92 -2.84 1.50 -3.50
C GLU A 92 -2.07 1.38 -2.19
N VAL A 93 -0.93 2.06 -2.11
CA VAL A 93 -0.19 2.21 -0.84
C VAL A 93 -0.87 3.29 -0.02
N ILE A 94 -1.46 2.91 1.11
CA ILE A 94 -2.01 3.88 2.07
C ILE A 94 -0.87 4.43 2.92
N CYS A 95 -0.05 3.57 3.53
CA CYS A 95 1.08 3.95 4.39
C CYS A 95 2.28 3.07 4.03
N PRO A 96 3.54 3.54 4.08
CA PRO A 96 4.00 4.88 4.48
C PRO A 96 3.84 5.94 3.39
N TRP A 97 3.88 7.22 3.80
CA TRP A 97 3.64 8.35 2.90
C TRP A 97 4.64 8.40 1.74
N ASP A 98 5.93 8.22 2.01
CA ASP A 98 6.97 8.32 0.98
C ASP A 98 6.80 7.24 -0.10
N LEU A 99 6.48 6.01 0.29
CA LEU A 99 6.20 4.94 -0.66
C LEU A 99 4.94 5.23 -1.47
N ARG A 100 3.89 5.77 -0.82
CA ARG A 100 2.69 6.25 -1.51
C ARG A 100 3.03 7.31 -2.56
N GLN A 101 3.85 8.31 -2.22
CA GLN A 101 4.25 9.36 -3.18
C GLN A 101 5.03 8.76 -4.34
N ARG A 102 5.97 7.85 -4.07
CA ARG A 102 6.74 7.14 -5.10
C ARG A 102 5.83 6.40 -6.08
N MET A 103 4.83 5.66 -5.59
CA MET A 103 3.88 4.96 -6.45
C MET A 103 3.01 5.93 -7.27
N ARG A 104 2.59 7.05 -6.67
CA ARG A 104 1.86 8.10 -7.38
C ARG A 104 2.71 8.70 -8.51
N GLU A 105 3.97 9.02 -8.25
CA GLU A 105 4.90 9.58 -9.23
C GLU A 105 5.17 8.60 -10.38
N ASP A 106 5.34 7.31 -10.07
CA ASP A 106 5.51 6.26 -11.09
C ASP A 106 4.26 6.22 -12.01
N LEU A 107 3.05 6.23 -11.44
CA LEU A 107 1.80 6.24 -12.21
C LEU A 107 1.62 7.50 -13.05
N GLN A 108 1.97 8.68 -12.51
CA GLN A 108 1.92 9.94 -13.25
C GLN A 108 2.88 9.95 -14.44
N LYS A 109 4.10 9.42 -14.27
CA LYS A 109 5.07 9.28 -15.37
C LYS A 109 4.54 8.32 -16.43
N THR A 110 3.95 7.19 -16.02
CA THR A 110 3.31 6.25 -16.96
C THR A 110 2.17 6.91 -17.71
N TRP A 111 1.30 7.65 -17.02
CA TRP A 111 0.19 8.38 -17.66
C TRP A 111 0.68 9.41 -18.69
N GLY A 112 1.73 10.17 -18.36
CA GLY A 112 2.30 11.17 -19.27
C GLY A 112 2.84 10.62 -20.60
N LEU A 113 3.11 9.30 -20.68
CA LEU A 113 3.46 8.66 -21.96
C LEU A 113 2.29 8.58 -22.94
N TYR A 114 1.04 8.63 -22.45
CA TYR A 114 -0.18 8.46 -23.22
C TYR A 114 -1.02 9.75 -23.33
N GLU A 115 -0.59 10.85 -22.70
CA GLU A 115 -1.39 12.07 -22.59
C GLU A 115 -1.56 12.81 -23.95
N ASN A 116 -0.70 12.52 -24.93
CA ASN A 116 -0.70 13.18 -26.24
C ASN A 116 -0.96 12.22 -27.41
N ASP A 117 -1.43 11.01 -27.14
CA ASP A 117 -1.94 10.06 -28.15
C ASP A 117 -3.44 10.26 -28.40
#